data_AF-A0AAU3HS34-F1
#
_entry.id   AF-A0AAU3HS34-F1
#
_cell.length_a   1.000
_cell.length_b   1.000
_cell.length_c   1.000
_cell.angle_alpha   90.00
_cell.angle_beta   90.00
_cell.angle_gamma   90.00
#
_symmetry.space_group_name_H-M   'P 1'
#
loop_
_entity.id
_entity.type
_entity.pdbx_description
1 polymer ?
#
loop_
_entity_poly.entity_id
_entity_poly.type
_entity_poly.pdbx_seq_one_letter_code
_entity_poly.pdbx_strand_id
1 'polypeptide(L)'
;MALKSERREPVGIVVHDHGHGPEPCFRGDYAEKAAHDRSRGRGHGWGRGWTQWPVRVLLGALTLSVVVASGAAGIERYLSRKYMTPQAPLTRASVTSADKAGWMSRGRELPDYAPPVVLTFHDVNKNSKSPYVLTPKAFDAQLTALEKAGYRTLSAKQFTNYMNGGPVPRRSVLLTFDDGTDGLWKYADRILAKHRMHGTIFLITGSMDKHRPYYLTWREIERMHRSGRWDFQSHTRAMHSVQPLDATGNTGAPLVNRLWLKDEGRRENAAEYRARVLHDLVGSVDDIVRHGMPTPSMFAVPFSDGPAQQDADSTDSQARHLLKELFPLVMTDHSSVPLTASRRSASAGLVQRVEVYAKTTPDQMLEDVGRNVQVPARAHRPLFEPENWGGRQTRTSFDVFLGKAPSTAQTPRYAKADYRPNSSVDWTDYSATAVLGSLSDGANQAALGVRTNSKEPMTVVITRNRATLLANGYKVASQPLDPKSDHTVTVRVGRDTTTAYIDGRVKLSHVSNRPSDQLSGGITIRSGINKAGNQWPVFRSLDISPIEDASRRG
;
A
#
# COMPACT_ATOMS: atom_id res chain seq x y z
N MET A 1 31.66 -27.50 -14.72
CA MET A 1 33.03 -27.13 -14.33
C MET A 1 32.97 -26.47 -12.97
N ALA A 2 33.46 -27.17 -11.94
CA ALA A 2 33.37 -26.75 -10.54
C ALA A 2 34.55 -25.85 -10.16
N LEU A 3 34.28 -24.71 -9.52
CA LEU A 3 35.28 -23.86 -8.89
C LEU A 3 35.08 -23.90 -7.37
N LYS A 4 36.16 -24.30 -6.69
CA LYS A 4 36.29 -24.53 -5.26
C LYS A 4 36.24 -23.22 -4.47
N SER A 5 35.52 -23.25 -3.35
CA SER A 5 35.60 -22.28 -2.26
C SER A 5 36.67 -22.71 -1.25
N GLU A 6 37.60 -21.83 -0.89
CA GLU A 6 38.47 -22.03 0.28
C GLU A 6 38.00 -21.14 1.44
N ARG A 7 37.72 -21.79 2.58
CA ARG A 7 37.50 -21.16 3.89
C ARG A 7 38.84 -21.11 4.64
N ARG A 8 39.10 -20.00 5.33
CA ARG A 8 40.15 -19.86 6.35
C ARG A 8 39.50 -19.77 7.72
N GLU A 9 40.08 -20.49 8.68
CA GLU A 9 39.78 -20.52 10.12
C GLU A 9 41.07 -20.92 10.87
N PRO A 10 41.20 -20.71 12.20
CA PRO A 10 42.15 -19.73 12.75
C PRO A 10 43.33 -20.31 13.54
N VAL A 11 44.29 -19.44 13.84
CA VAL A 11 45.56 -19.72 14.54
C VAL A 11 45.34 -19.82 16.06
N GLY A 12 45.65 -20.98 16.63
CA GLY A 12 45.73 -21.24 18.06
C GLY A 12 47.17 -21.07 18.59
N ILE A 13 47.28 -20.43 19.75
CA ILE A 13 48.50 -20.19 20.52
C ILE A 13 48.76 -21.41 21.43
N VAL A 14 49.99 -21.92 21.45
CA VAL A 14 50.45 -22.95 22.41
C VAL A 14 51.49 -22.35 23.34
N VAL A 15 51.21 -22.45 24.64
CA VAL A 15 52.11 -22.14 25.76
C VAL A 15 52.80 -23.45 26.17
N HIS A 16 54.12 -23.41 26.39
CA HIS A 16 54.85 -24.49 27.06
C HIS A 16 55.57 -23.95 28.29
N ASP A 17 55.54 -24.75 29.34
CA ASP A 17 55.94 -24.42 30.69
C ASP A 17 57.01 -25.41 31.22
N HIS A 18 57.88 -24.86 32.08
CA HIS A 18 58.72 -25.40 33.15
C HIS A 18 59.83 -26.48 33.00
N GLY A 19 60.93 -26.23 33.75
CA GLY A 19 61.91 -27.20 34.27
C GLY A 19 63.35 -26.64 34.34
N HIS A 20 63.77 -25.95 35.42
CA HIS A 20 64.53 -26.42 36.61
C HIS A 20 66.03 -26.78 36.42
N GLY A 21 66.92 -26.14 37.22
CA GLY A 21 68.22 -26.69 37.66
C GLY A 21 69.41 -25.69 37.68
N PRO A 22 70.43 -25.82 38.58
CA PRO A 22 70.88 -24.71 39.43
C PRO A 22 72.39 -24.30 39.38
N GLU A 23 72.68 -23.09 39.92
CA GLU A 23 73.89 -22.55 40.66
C GLU A 23 75.36 -22.85 40.22
N PRO A 24 76.40 -22.18 40.78
CA PRO A 24 76.61 -20.75 41.15
C PRO A 24 78.03 -20.22 40.73
N CYS A 25 78.35 -18.92 40.94
CA CYS A 25 79.64 -18.41 41.50
C CYS A 25 79.96 -16.92 41.23
N PHE A 26 80.16 -16.19 42.35
CA PHE A 26 81.25 -15.25 42.70
C PHE A 26 81.51 -13.87 42.03
N ARG A 27 81.63 -12.89 42.96
CA ARG A 27 82.48 -11.65 43.01
C ARG A 27 82.13 -10.48 42.08
N GLY A 28 82.18 -9.21 42.51
CA GLY A 28 82.72 -8.65 43.74
C GLY A 28 82.39 -7.17 43.93
N ASP A 29 82.80 -6.70 45.11
CA ASP A 29 82.55 -5.43 45.77
C ASP A 29 83.04 -4.17 45.02
N TYR A 30 82.36 -3.03 45.25
CA TYR A 30 83.04 -1.77 45.63
C TYR A 30 82.11 -0.95 46.54
N ALA A 31 82.63 -0.63 47.72
CA ALA A 31 82.08 0.27 48.72
C ALA A 31 82.86 1.60 48.72
N GLU A 32 82.20 2.72 49.00
CA GLU A 32 82.61 3.81 49.91
C GLU A 32 81.69 5.04 49.70
N LYS A 33 80.85 5.39 50.68
CA LYS A 33 81.09 6.31 51.81
C LYS A 33 81.26 7.79 51.41
N ALA A 34 80.26 8.60 51.73
CA ALA A 34 80.46 9.86 52.45
C ALA A 34 79.17 10.25 53.18
N ALA A 35 79.23 10.21 54.50
CA ALA A 35 78.20 10.71 55.40
C ALA A 35 78.43 12.20 55.67
N HIS A 36 77.36 12.99 55.74
CA HIS A 36 77.32 14.12 56.65
C HIS A 36 75.90 14.32 57.21
N ASP A 37 75.86 14.18 58.53
CA ASP A 37 74.77 14.39 59.46
C ASP A 37 74.46 15.90 59.62
N ARG A 38 73.17 16.29 59.64
CA ARG A 38 72.54 17.00 60.78
C ARG A 38 71.08 17.40 60.53
N SER A 39 70.25 16.83 61.39
CA SER A 39 69.17 17.49 62.15
C SER A 39 67.79 17.78 61.51
N ARG A 40 66.82 17.10 62.13
CA ARG A 40 65.50 17.59 62.60
C ARG A 40 64.45 17.99 61.56
N GLY A 41 63.50 17.08 61.37
CA GLY A 41 62.16 17.37 60.91
C GLY A 41 61.23 16.18 61.12
N ARG A 42 60.70 16.01 62.35
CA ARG A 42 59.55 15.12 62.58
C ARG A 42 58.35 15.75 61.88
N GLY A 43 57.90 15.13 60.79
CA GLY A 43 56.64 15.42 60.14
C GLY A 43 55.94 14.11 59.78
N HIS A 44 54.88 13.80 60.51
CA HIS A 44 53.97 12.70 60.22
C HIS A 44 53.46 12.75 58.78
N GLY A 45 53.43 11.60 58.09
CA GLY A 45 52.89 11.54 56.74
C GLY A 45 52.92 10.18 56.06
N TRP A 46 52.58 9.10 56.76
CA TRP A 46 52.17 7.86 56.10
C TRP A 46 50.64 7.83 56.01
N GLY A 47 50.13 7.61 54.80
CA GLY A 47 48.73 7.22 54.56
C GLY A 47 47.88 8.24 53.82
N ARG A 48 48.13 8.47 52.52
CA ARG A 48 47.11 9.04 51.60
C ARG A 48 47.46 8.89 50.10
N GLY A 49 47.86 7.70 49.65
CA GLY A 49 48.13 7.43 48.23
C GLY A 49 47.05 6.63 47.50
N TRP A 50 46.37 5.72 48.20
CA TRP A 50 45.56 4.67 47.55
C TRP A 50 44.04 4.90 47.59
N THR A 51 43.54 5.87 48.37
CA THR A 51 42.09 6.12 48.54
C THR A 51 41.50 7.10 47.53
N GLN A 52 42.31 7.76 46.69
CA GLN A 52 41.82 8.72 45.69
C GLN A 52 41.97 8.24 44.25
N TRP A 53 42.64 7.11 43.99
CA TRP A 53 42.78 6.57 42.64
C TRP A 53 41.43 6.24 41.99
N PRO A 54 40.46 5.61 42.68
CA PRO A 54 39.12 5.39 42.11
C PRO A 54 38.39 6.70 41.79
N VAL A 55 38.53 7.71 42.65
CA VAL A 55 37.92 9.04 42.45
C VAL A 55 38.54 9.75 41.24
N ARG A 56 39.86 9.65 41.05
CA ARG A 56 40.56 10.23 39.89
C ARG A 56 40.20 9.51 38.59
N VAL A 57 40.06 8.18 38.63
CA VAL A 57 39.58 7.39 37.48
C VAL A 57 38.14 7.78 37.13
N LEU A 58 37.25 7.92 38.12
CA LEU A 58 35.87 8.37 37.92
C LEU A 58 35.79 9.79 37.36
N LEU A 59 36.56 10.73 37.90
CA LEU A 59 36.63 12.10 37.39
C LEU A 59 37.21 12.14 35.98
N GLY A 60 38.27 11.38 35.70
CA GLY A 60 38.83 11.25 34.35
C GLY A 60 37.83 10.66 33.36
N ALA A 61 37.10 9.62 33.75
CA ALA A 61 36.03 9.04 32.93
C ALA A 61 34.88 10.02 32.70
N LEU A 62 34.48 10.79 33.71
CA LEU A 62 33.46 11.83 33.60
C LEU A 62 33.91 12.95 32.66
N THR A 63 35.14 13.47 32.82
CA THR A 63 35.71 14.50 31.95
C THR A 63 35.79 13.99 30.51
N LEU A 64 36.29 12.78 30.29
CA LEU A 64 36.30 12.15 28.97
C LEU A 64 34.89 12.03 28.38
N SER A 65 33.91 11.59 29.18
CA SER A 65 32.51 11.49 28.75
C SER A 65 31.94 12.84 28.32
N VAL A 66 32.21 13.91 29.08
CA VAL A 66 31.76 15.27 28.75
C VAL A 66 32.40 15.78 27.47
N VAL A 67 33.71 15.57 27.30
CA VAL A 67 34.44 16.00 26.09
C VAL A 67 33.94 15.23 24.86
N VAL A 68 33.81 13.91 24.95
CA VAL A 68 33.30 13.06 23.87
C VAL A 68 31.86 13.42 23.52
N ALA A 69 30.98 13.59 24.52
CA ALA A 69 29.59 13.96 24.29
C ALA A 69 29.45 15.35 23.66
N SER A 70 30.25 16.32 24.11
CA SER A 70 30.25 17.68 23.57
C SER A 70 30.80 17.73 22.14
N GLY A 71 31.87 16.98 21.87
CA GLY A 71 32.43 16.82 20.52
C GLY A 71 31.44 16.15 19.57
N ALA A 72 30.81 15.04 20.01
CA ALA A 72 29.77 14.35 19.25
C ALA A 72 28.56 15.27 18.98
N ALA A 73 28.10 16.02 19.98
CA ALA A 73 27.03 17.01 19.80
C ALA A 73 27.42 18.14 18.83
N GLY A 74 28.68 18.59 18.86
CA GLY A 74 29.22 19.58 17.92
C GLY A 74 29.23 19.07 16.48
N ILE A 75 29.73 17.85 16.27
CA ILE A 75 29.73 17.16 14.97
C ILE A 75 28.30 16.95 14.48
N GLU A 76 27.40 16.46 15.35
CA GLU A 76 26.00 16.23 15.03
C GLU A 76 25.28 17.53 14.63
N ARG A 77 25.58 18.63 15.34
CA ARG A 77 25.05 19.96 15.01
C ARG A 77 25.59 20.48 13.68
N TYR A 78 26.88 20.31 13.41
CA TYR A 78 27.50 20.70 12.14
C TYR A 78 26.89 19.92 10.97
N LEU A 79 26.85 18.60 11.06
CA LEU A 79 26.32 17.75 10.00
C LEU A 79 24.81 17.98 9.80
N SER A 80 24.03 18.18 10.87
CA SER A 80 22.60 18.53 10.74
C SER A 80 22.40 19.85 10.03
N ARG A 81 23.21 20.88 10.31
CA ARG A 81 23.13 22.17 9.61
C ARG A 81 23.53 22.06 8.14
N LYS A 82 24.50 21.20 7.82
CA LYS A 82 25.02 21.05 6.46
C LYS A 82 24.12 20.17 5.59
N TYR A 83 23.66 19.05 6.13
CA TYR A 83 23.00 17.99 5.37
C TYR A 83 21.50 17.91 5.62
N MET A 84 20.93 18.61 6.58
CA MET A 84 19.49 18.57 6.83
C MET A 84 18.85 19.94 6.65
N THR A 85 17.68 19.94 6.06
CA THR A 85 16.79 21.09 5.99
C THR A 85 16.22 21.36 7.38
N PRO A 86 16.18 22.61 7.87
CA PRO A 86 15.52 22.92 9.13
C PRO A 86 14.03 22.61 9.07
N GLN A 87 13.50 21.86 10.05
CA GLN A 87 12.07 21.63 10.16
C GLN A 87 11.33 22.95 10.41
N ALA A 88 10.19 23.12 9.76
CA ALA A 88 9.33 24.26 9.99
C ALA A 88 8.61 24.15 11.36
N PRO A 89 8.11 25.26 11.90
CA PRO A 89 7.18 25.23 13.02
C PRO A 89 5.94 24.38 12.69
N LEU A 90 5.44 23.65 13.68
CA LEU A 90 4.24 22.83 13.54
C LEU A 90 3.05 23.71 13.10
N THR A 91 2.48 23.38 11.94
CA THR A 91 1.27 24.05 11.43
C THR A 91 0.04 23.35 12.00
N ARG A 92 -1.02 24.11 12.28
CA ARG A 92 -2.32 23.57 12.73
C ARG A 92 -3.42 24.04 11.79
N ALA A 93 -4.24 23.11 11.35
CA ALA A 93 -5.48 23.40 10.66
C ALA A 93 -6.48 24.08 11.59
N SER A 94 -7.26 25.00 11.03
CA SER A 94 -8.45 25.53 11.70
C SER A 94 -9.60 24.61 11.34
N VAL A 95 -10.06 23.83 12.32
CA VAL A 95 -11.14 22.84 12.16
C VAL A 95 -12.22 23.16 13.18
N THR A 96 -13.45 23.32 12.73
CA THR A 96 -14.58 23.67 13.60
C THR A 96 -15.04 22.49 14.45
N SER A 97 -15.86 22.75 15.47
CA SER A 97 -16.50 21.68 16.24
C SER A 97 -17.50 20.89 15.39
N ALA A 98 -18.16 21.54 14.42
CA ALA A 98 -19.09 20.89 13.49
C ALA A 98 -18.37 19.89 12.58
N ASP A 99 -17.22 20.27 12.01
CA ASP A 99 -16.41 19.39 11.17
C ASP A 99 -16.02 18.12 11.94
N LYS A 100 -15.50 18.29 13.17
CA LYS A 100 -15.11 17.17 14.03
C LYS A 100 -16.29 16.25 14.32
N ALA A 101 -17.47 16.81 14.62
CA ALA A 101 -18.69 16.04 14.86
C ALA A 101 -19.13 15.25 13.63
N GLY A 102 -19.06 15.87 12.44
CA GLY A 102 -19.33 15.21 11.16
C GLY A 102 -18.40 14.03 10.91
N TRP A 103 -17.10 14.22 11.08
CA TRP A 103 -16.10 13.15 10.88
C TRP A 103 -16.25 12.01 11.89
N MET A 104 -16.54 12.33 13.15
CA MET A 104 -16.87 11.31 14.16
C MET A 104 -18.13 10.51 13.77
N SER A 105 -19.15 11.15 13.19
CA SER A 105 -20.35 10.45 12.72
C SER A 105 -20.07 9.53 11.55
N ARG A 106 -19.40 10.02 10.51
CA ARG A 106 -19.00 9.21 9.35
C ARG A 106 -18.17 7.99 9.76
N GLY A 107 -17.26 8.17 10.73
CA GLY A 107 -16.50 7.05 11.29
C GLY A 107 -17.39 5.96 11.89
N ARG A 108 -18.49 6.31 12.60
CA ARG A 108 -19.41 5.33 13.20
C ARG A 108 -20.19 4.51 12.19
N GLU A 109 -20.39 5.02 10.98
CA GLU A 109 -21.12 4.34 9.90
C GLU A 109 -20.26 3.30 9.17
N LEU A 110 -18.92 3.39 9.28
CA LEU A 110 -17.99 2.49 8.61
C LEU A 110 -17.65 1.27 9.49
N PRO A 111 -17.45 0.10 8.87
CA PRO A 111 -17.12 -1.12 9.60
C PRO A 111 -15.79 -0.97 10.35
N ASP A 112 -15.78 -1.52 11.56
CA ASP A 112 -14.63 -1.46 12.46
C ASP A 112 -13.45 -2.30 11.93
N TYR A 113 -13.70 -3.47 11.37
CA TYR A 113 -12.69 -4.36 10.79
C TYR A 113 -12.97 -4.57 9.31
N ALA A 114 -12.22 -3.85 8.48
CA ALA A 114 -12.27 -3.97 7.04
C ALA A 114 -10.85 -3.88 6.47
N PRO A 115 -10.63 -4.37 5.24
CA PRO A 115 -9.39 -4.16 4.53
C PRO A 115 -8.95 -2.69 4.55
N PRO A 116 -7.68 -2.41 4.86
CA PRO A 116 -7.18 -1.05 4.93
C PRO A 116 -7.22 -0.38 3.55
N VAL A 117 -7.61 0.88 3.53
CA VAL A 117 -7.48 1.73 2.34
C VAL A 117 -6.05 2.27 2.30
N VAL A 118 -5.42 2.20 1.13
CA VAL A 118 -4.09 2.77 0.91
C VAL A 118 -4.25 4.14 0.26
N LEU A 119 -3.71 5.18 0.91
CA LEU A 119 -3.75 6.56 0.43
C LEU A 119 -2.38 6.94 -0.11
N THR A 120 -2.33 7.55 -1.30
CA THR A 120 -1.10 8.07 -1.92
C THR A 120 -1.04 9.57 -1.78
N PHE A 121 0.08 10.06 -1.28
CA PHE A 121 0.49 11.46 -1.23
C PHE A 121 1.83 11.57 -1.97
N HIS A 122 2.24 12.79 -2.31
CA HIS A 122 3.58 13.02 -2.88
C HIS A 122 4.37 13.98 -1.99
N ASP A 123 3.98 15.25 -1.92
CA ASP A 123 4.69 16.26 -1.15
C ASP A 123 3.77 17.11 -0.25
N VAL A 124 4.36 17.69 0.79
CA VAL A 124 3.70 18.64 1.70
C VAL A 124 4.51 19.93 1.73
N ASN A 125 4.05 20.97 1.03
CA ASN A 125 4.78 22.24 0.89
C ASN A 125 3.84 23.46 0.80
N LYS A 126 4.32 24.65 1.17
CA LYS A 126 3.50 25.86 1.24
C LYS A 126 3.22 26.51 -0.13
N ASN A 127 4.18 26.42 -1.05
CA ASN A 127 4.23 27.26 -2.25
C ASN A 127 4.36 26.42 -3.53
N SER A 128 3.44 25.48 -3.73
CA SER A 128 3.40 24.68 -4.94
C SER A 128 2.08 24.88 -5.69
N LYS A 129 2.16 24.89 -7.02
CA LYS A 129 1.00 24.85 -7.92
C LYS A 129 0.71 23.44 -8.43
N SER A 130 1.56 22.46 -8.10
CA SER A 130 1.37 21.09 -8.53
C SER A 130 0.14 20.48 -7.83
N PRO A 131 -0.71 19.73 -8.55
CA PRO A 131 -1.87 19.07 -7.97
C PRO A 131 -1.50 17.95 -7.00
N TYR A 132 -0.23 17.53 -6.92
CA TYR A 132 0.24 16.48 -6.03
C TYR A 132 0.85 17.01 -4.72
N VAL A 133 0.88 18.33 -4.53
CA VAL A 133 1.54 18.95 -3.36
C VAL A 133 0.52 19.60 -2.45
N LEU A 134 0.39 19.06 -1.24
CA LEU A 134 -0.53 19.58 -0.24
C LEU A 134 0.12 20.69 0.58
N THR A 135 -0.67 21.67 1.00
CA THR A 135 -0.17 22.59 2.04
C THR A 135 -0.08 21.88 3.39
N PRO A 136 0.85 22.26 4.29
CA PRO A 136 0.92 21.71 5.64
C PRO A 136 -0.41 21.81 6.41
N LYS A 137 -1.19 22.88 6.15
CA LYS A 137 -2.52 23.07 6.75
C LYS A 137 -3.54 22.07 6.22
N ALA A 138 -3.54 21.80 4.92
CA ALA A 138 -4.43 20.82 4.30
C ALA A 138 -4.12 19.39 4.80
N PHE A 139 -2.84 19.03 4.85
CA PHE A 139 -2.40 17.74 5.37
C PHE A 139 -2.78 17.55 6.85
N ASP A 140 -2.56 18.56 7.70
CA ASP A 140 -2.99 18.53 9.11
C ASP A 140 -4.51 18.38 9.27
N ALA A 141 -5.30 19.04 8.41
CA ALA A 141 -6.77 18.92 8.42
C ALA A 141 -7.23 17.50 8.05
N GLN A 142 -6.60 16.91 7.03
CA GLN A 142 -6.89 15.54 6.58
C GLN A 142 -6.55 14.50 7.67
N LEU A 143 -5.37 14.59 8.31
CA LEU A 143 -5.03 13.69 9.40
C LEU A 143 -5.94 13.88 10.63
N THR A 144 -6.36 15.12 10.90
CA THR A 144 -7.37 15.39 11.93
C THR A 144 -8.68 14.68 11.60
N ALA A 145 -9.13 14.70 10.35
CA ALA A 145 -10.35 14.03 9.94
C ALA A 145 -10.28 12.50 10.08
N LEU A 146 -9.17 11.88 9.67
CA LEU A 146 -8.91 10.45 9.91
C LEU A 146 -8.95 10.11 11.40
N GLU A 147 -8.21 10.88 12.22
CA GLU A 147 -8.17 10.68 13.68
C GLU A 147 -9.59 10.77 14.29
N LYS A 148 -10.37 11.78 13.89
CA LYS A 148 -11.75 11.97 14.40
C LYS A 148 -12.73 10.91 13.90
N ALA A 149 -12.55 10.41 12.69
CA ALA A 149 -13.29 9.24 12.20
C ALA A 149 -12.84 7.92 12.87
N GLY A 150 -11.81 7.96 13.72
CA GLY A 150 -11.30 6.82 14.49
C GLY A 150 -10.32 5.95 13.72
N TYR A 151 -9.80 6.45 12.60
CA TYR A 151 -8.79 5.75 11.80
C TYR A 151 -7.41 5.81 12.44
N ARG A 152 -6.67 4.73 12.23
CA ARG A 152 -5.26 4.56 12.59
C ARG A 152 -4.45 4.24 11.35
N THR A 153 -3.17 4.53 11.41
CA THR A 153 -2.24 4.27 10.33
C THR A 153 -1.44 3.01 10.58
N LEU A 154 -1.22 2.21 9.54
CA LEU A 154 -0.37 1.03 9.59
C LEU A 154 1.07 1.36 9.24
N SER A 155 1.99 0.60 9.84
CA SER A 155 3.34 0.42 9.29
C SER A 155 3.33 -0.51 8.07
N ALA A 156 4.35 -0.42 7.24
CA ALA A 156 4.64 -1.32 6.13
C ALA A 156 4.61 -2.79 6.58
N LYS A 157 5.18 -3.09 7.76
CA LYS A 157 5.18 -4.43 8.34
C LYS A 157 3.78 -4.90 8.70
N GLN A 158 2.97 -4.06 9.35
CA GLN A 158 1.58 -4.40 9.68
C GLN A 158 0.74 -4.62 8.42
N PHE A 159 0.90 -3.76 7.41
CA PHE A 159 0.21 -3.90 6.14
C PHE A 159 0.63 -5.19 5.40
N THR A 160 1.93 -5.47 5.31
CA THR A 160 2.43 -6.70 4.68
C THR A 160 1.94 -7.95 5.42
N ASN A 161 1.94 -7.95 6.75
CA ASN A 161 1.37 -9.04 7.55
C ASN A 161 -0.12 -9.25 7.27
N TYR A 162 -0.88 -8.16 7.15
CA TYR A 162 -2.29 -8.23 6.78
C TYR A 162 -2.50 -8.84 5.39
N MET A 163 -1.71 -8.41 4.39
CA MET A 163 -1.78 -8.99 3.04
C MET A 163 -1.45 -10.49 3.03
N ASN A 164 -0.65 -10.96 3.99
CA ASN A 164 -0.35 -12.39 4.20
C ASN A 164 -1.41 -13.14 5.03
N GLY A 165 -2.60 -12.55 5.23
CA GLY A 165 -3.71 -13.18 5.96
C GLY A 165 -3.73 -12.89 7.47
N GLY A 166 -2.82 -12.05 7.97
CA GLY A 166 -2.83 -11.57 9.34
C GLY A 166 -4.01 -10.63 9.64
N PRO A 167 -4.34 -10.42 10.93
CA PRO A 167 -5.38 -9.48 11.31
C PRO A 167 -4.95 -8.04 11.05
N VAL A 168 -5.93 -7.16 10.82
CA VAL A 168 -5.73 -5.72 10.74
C VAL A 168 -6.33 -5.04 11.98
N PRO A 169 -5.66 -4.04 12.57
CA PRO A 169 -6.26 -3.21 13.60
C PRO A 169 -7.56 -2.55 13.12
N ARG A 170 -8.42 -2.24 14.09
CA ARG A 170 -9.68 -1.55 13.85
C ARG A 170 -9.45 -0.23 13.10
N ARG A 171 -10.23 0.01 12.04
CA ARG A 171 -10.21 1.22 11.19
C ARG A 171 -8.80 1.63 10.79
N SER A 172 -8.24 0.89 9.85
CA SER A 172 -6.85 1.10 9.42
C SER A 172 -6.76 1.71 8.03
N VAL A 173 -5.81 2.61 7.85
CA VAL A 173 -5.33 3.09 6.55
C VAL A 173 -3.82 2.92 6.47
N LEU A 174 -3.27 2.80 5.25
CA LEU A 174 -1.85 2.95 5.00
C LEU A 174 -1.62 4.32 4.35
N LEU A 175 -0.82 5.18 4.97
CA LEU A 175 -0.41 6.45 4.35
C LEU A 175 0.89 6.20 3.59
N THR A 176 0.85 6.41 2.27
CA THR A 176 2.01 6.27 1.39
C THR A 176 2.39 7.61 0.79
N PHE A 177 3.69 7.84 0.62
CA PHE A 177 4.27 9.07 0.10
C PHE A 177 5.29 8.73 -0.97
N ASP A 178 5.10 9.20 -2.18
CA ASP A 178 6.03 8.92 -3.28
C ASP A 178 7.14 9.99 -3.36
N ASP A 179 8.11 9.74 -4.23
CA ASP A 179 9.24 10.62 -4.60
C ASP A 179 10.34 10.88 -3.55
N GLY A 180 10.00 10.92 -2.26
CA GLY A 180 10.95 11.26 -1.19
C GLY A 180 11.33 12.75 -1.17
N THR A 181 10.34 13.64 -1.24
CA THR A 181 10.53 15.10 -1.22
C THR A 181 10.88 15.65 0.17
N ASP A 182 11.53 16.81 0.22
CA ASP A 182 11.96 17.44 1.47
C ASP A 182 10.81 17.87 2.39
N GLY A 183 9.65 18.19 1.80
CA GLY A 183 8.46 18.59 2.53
C GLY A 183 8.01 17.53 3.54
N LEU A 184 8.33 16.26 3.29
CA LEU A 184 8.06 15.15 4.20
C LEU A 184 8.83 15.29 5.52
N TRP A 185 10.11 15.66 5.46
CA TRP A 185 10.90 15.97 6.65
C TRP A 185 10.53 17.32 7.25
N LYS A 186 10.47 18.34 6.40
CA LYS A 186 10.34 19.75 6.80
C LYS A 186 9.00 20.05 7.45
N TYR A 187 7.92 19.42 6.99
CA TYR A 187 6.56 19.68 7.45
C TYR A 187 5.84 18.42 7.91
N ALA A 188 5.80 17.35 7.11
CA ALA A 188 4.91 16.20 7.36
C ALA A 188 5.28 15.42 8.62
N ASP A 189 6.58 15.20 8.90
CA ASP A 189 7.06 14.42 10.05
C ASP A 189 6.50 14.91 11.39
N ARG A 190 6.51 16.24 11.62
CA ARG A 190 5.96 16.83 12.85
C ARG A 190 4.45 16.74 12.92
N ILE A 191 3.76 16.79 11.77
CA ILE A 191 2.31 16.66 11.69
C ILE A 191 1.90 15.20 11.99
N LEU A 192 2.60 14.21 11.44
CA LEU A 192 2.40 12.80 11.81
C LEU A 192 2.65 12.57 13.29
N ALA A 193 3.72 13.14 13.85
CA ALA A 193 4.01 13.05 15.28
C ALA A 193 2.88 13.61 16.15
N LYS A 194 2.29 14.76 15.78
CA LYS A 194 1.12 15.35 16.45
C LYS A 194 -0.06 14.37 16.49
N HIS A 195 -0.32 13.68 15.39
CA HIS A 195 -1.45 12.75 15.25
C HIS A 195 -1.13 11.31 15.70
N ARG A 196 0.11 11.03 16.13
CA ARG A 196 0.60 9.66 16.42
C ARG A 196 0.36 8.71 15.25
N MET A 197 0.55 9.23 14.05
CA MET A 197 0.36 8.51 12.79
C MET A 197 1.71 8.11 12.18
N HIS A 198 1.65 7.12 11.31
CA HIS A 198 2.76 6.46 10.65
C HIS A 198 2.63 6.64 9.13
N GLY A 199 3.76 6.86 8.45
CA GLY A 199 3.84 7.00 7.00
C GLY A 199 4.82 6.00 6.38
N THR A 200 4.60 5.67 5.11
CA THR A 200 5.51 4.86 4.30
C THR A 200 5.97 5.68 3.10
N ILE A 201 7.27 5.84 2.91
CA ILE A 201 7.84 6.59 1.78
C ILE A 201 8.36 5.62 0.72
N PHE A 202 7.99 5.83 -0.53
CA PHE A 202 8.60 5.17 -1.69
C PHE A 202 9.68 6.09 -2.28
N LEU A 203 10.95 5.70 -2.13
CA LEU A 203 12.11 6.52 -2.48
C LEU A 203 12.54 6.30 -3.92
N ILE A 204 12.77 7.39 -4.65
CA ILE A 204 13.61 7.40 -5.85
C ILE A 204 15.06 7.47 -5.37
N THR A 205 15.68 6.33 -5.07
CA THR A 205 16.88 6.30 -4.22
C THR A 205 18.08 7.04 -4.83
N GLY A 206 18.18 7.06 -6.16
CA GLY A 206 19.21 7.78 -6.89
C GLY A 206 19.04 9.30 -6.88
N SER A 207 17.91 9.83 -6.39
CA SER A 207 17.64 11.26 -6.22
C SER A 207 17.96 11.76 -4.81
N MET A 208 18.06 10.88 -3.82
CA MET A 208 18.36 11.26 -2.45
C MET A 208 19.75 11.91 -2.36
N ASP A 209 19.90 12.91 -1.47
CA ASP A 209 21.05 13.84 -1.39
C ASP A 209 21.27 14.76 -2.60
N LYS A 210 20.50 14.63 -3.69
CA LYS A 210 20.63 15.46 -4.91
C LYS A 210 19.55 16.54 -4.97
N HIS A 211 19.77 17.53 -5.85
CA HIS A 211 18.83 18.63 -6.11
C HIS A 211 18.29 19.31 -4.84
N ARG A 212 19.15 19.47 -3.82
CA ARG A 212 18.73 20.01 -2.53
C ARG A 212 18.21 21.45 -2.67
N PRO A 213 17.13 21.82 -1.97
CA PRO A 213 16.45 21.03 -0.95
C PRO A 213 15.21 20.30 -1.51
N TYR A 214 15.14 19.87 -2.76
CA TYR A 214 13.91 19.25 -3.28
C TYR A 214 13.70 17.81 -2.77
N TYR A 215 14.75 16.99 -2.77
CA TYR A 215 14.71 15.62 -2.23
C TYR A 215 15.26 15.55 -0.82
N LEU A 216 14.81 14.54 -0.08
CA LEU A 216 15.38 14.18 1.21
C LEU A 216 16.86 13.82 1.09
N THR A 217 17.57 14.06 2.18
CA THR A 217 18.91 13.51 2.39
C THR A 217 18.85 12.19 3.13
N TRP A 218 19.85 11.32 2.92
CA TRP A 218 19.93 10.06 3.67
C TRP A 218 19.99 10.28 5.18
N ARG A 219 20.60 11.37 5.62
CA ARG A 219 20.63 11.76 7.04
C ARG A 219 19.25 12.12 7.60
N GLU A 220 18.41 12.81 6.83
CA GLU A 220 17.01 13.07 7.20
C GLU A 220 16.22 11.76 7.26
N ILE A 221 16.39 10.90 6.26
CA ILE A 221 15.78 9.57 6.18
C ILE A 221 16.16 8.72 7.41
N GLU A 222 17.43 8.64 7.78
CA GLU A 222 17.88 7.93 8.98
C GLU A 222 17.21 8.47 10.26
N ARG A 223 17.06 9.79 10.36
CA ARG A 223 16.42 10.41 11.54
C ARG A 223 14.92 10.15 11.57
N MET A 224 14.27 10.19 10.41
CA MET A 224 12.86 9.80 10.25
C MET A 224 12.66 8.32 10.58
N HIS A 225 13.57 7.43 10.16
CA HIS A 225 13.54 6.01 10.50
C HIS A 225 13.67 5.77 12.00
N ARG A 226 14.70 6.35 12.65
CA ARG A 226 14.92 6.25 14.11
C ARG A 226 13.75 6.77 14.94
N SER A 227 12.90 7.61 14.35
CA SER A 227 11.72 8.13 15.02
C SER A 227 10.60 7.09 15.20
N GLY A 228 10.66 5.98 14.46
CA GLY A 228 9.66 4.92 14.46
C GLY A 228 8.35 5.26 13.72
N ARG A 229 8.26 6.43 13.08
CA ARG A 229 7.04 6.90 12.36
C ARG A 229 7.05 6.67 10.86
N TRP A 230 8.20 6.27 10.31
CA TRP A 230 8.40 6.18 8.87
C TRP A 230 9.02 4.85 8.46
N ASP A 231 8.41 4.20 7.47
CA ASP A 231 9.01 3.11 6.70
C ASP A 231 9.49 3.63 5.35
N PHE A 232 10.51 2.99 4.78
CA PHE A 232 11.12 3.36 3.51
C PHE A 232 11.09 2.17 2.55
N GLN A 233 10.60 2.40 1.34
CA GLN A 233 10.30 1.42 0.31
C GLN A 233 10.84 1.91 -1.04
N SER A 234 10.80 1.09 -2.08
CA SER A 234 11.42 1.44 -3.37
C SER A 234 10.43 2.08 -4.36
N HIS A 235 10.88 3.17 -5.00
CA HIS A 235 10.22 3.81 -6.14
C HIS A 235 11.16 3.87 -7.35
N THR A 236 11.95 2.81 -7.58
CA THR A 236 13.11 2.76 -8.50
C THR A 236 14.32 3.53 -7.97
N ARG A 237 15.48 3.32 -8.60
CA ARG A 237 16.69 4.10 -8.32
C ARG A 237 16.75 5.35 -9.18
N ALA A 238 16.52 5.23 -10.50
CA ALA A 238 16.68 6.31 -11.46
C ALA A 238 15.65 6.27 -12.62
N MET A 239 14.64 5.39 -12.55
CA MET A 239 13.66 5.21 -13.63
C MET A 239 12.39 6.06 -13.48
N HIS A 240 12.42 7.10 -12.66
CA HIS A 240 11.29 8.02 -12.43
C HIS A 240 11.34 9.26 -13.36
N SER A 241 11.45 9.02 -14.68
CA SER A 241 11.38 10.05 -15.73
C SER A 241 10.91 9.42 -17.04
N VAL A 242 10.25 10.17 -17.91
CA VAL A 242 9.95 9.68 -19.27
C VAL A 242 11.20 9.69 -20.13
N GLN A 243 11.38 8.66 -20.95
CA GLN A 243 12.54 8.49 -21.83
C GLN A 243 12.11 8.20 -23.27
N PRO A 244 12.93 8.54 -24.28
CA PRO A 244 12.64 8.23 -25.69
C PRO A 244 12.48 6.73 -25.94
N LEU A 245 11.45 6.35 -26.72
CA LEU A 245 11.12 4.97 -27.10
C LEU A 245 11.46 4.65 -28.55
N ASP A 246 11.55 5.67 -29.41
CA ASP A 246 11.95 5.56 -30.81
C ASP A 246 12.62 6.85 -31.34
N ALA A 247 13.06 6.79 -32.60
CA ALA A 247 13.70 7.90 -33.31
C ALA A 247 12.78 9.10 -33.58
N THR A 248 11.45 8.92 -33.48
CA THR A 248 10.45 9.96 -33.79
C THR A 248 10.12 10.85 -32.59
N GLY A 249 10.67 10.53 -31.41
CA GLY A 249 10.49 11.30 -30.19
C GLY A 249 9.33 10.85 -29.33
N ASN A 250 8.72 9.68 -29.59
CA ASN A 250 7.77 9.10 -28.64
C ASN A 250 8.47 8.80 -27.32
N THR A 251 7.81 9.05 -26.19
CA THR A 251 8.38 8.86 -24.85
C THR A 251 7.52 7.97 -23.98
N GLY A 252 8.12 7.35 -22.97
CA GLY A 252 7.41 6.57 -21.95
C GLY A 252 8.28 6.18 -20.77
N ALA A 253 7.67 5.57 -19.75
CA ALA A 253 8.37 5.16 -18.54
C ALA A 253 9.39 4.03 -18.80
N PRO A 254 10.65 4.18 -18.34
CA PRO A 254 11.72 3.19 -18.53
C PRO A 254 11.45 1.82 -17.91
N LEU A 255 10.67 1.77 -16.84
CA LEU A 255 10.40 0.53 -16.12
C LEU A 255 9.66 -0.49 -17.00
N VAL A 256 8.67 -0.04 -17.79
CA VAL A 256 7.83 -0.94 -18.61
C VAL A 256 8.12 -0.85 -20.10
N ASN A 257 9.08 -0.03 -20.52
CA ASN A 257 9.42 0.15 -21.92
C ASN A 257 10.89 -0.13 -22.23
N ARG A 258 11.11 -0.75 -23.39
CA ARG A 258 12.40 -0.74 -24.09
C ARG A 258 12.68 0.65 -24.65
N LEU A 259 13.85 1.18 -24.37
CA LEU A 259 14.24 2.55 -24.71
C LEU A 259 14.88 2.65 -26.10
N TRP A 260 14.88 3.86 -26.67
CA TRP A 260 15.68 4.20 -27.84
C TRP A 260 17.12 4.53 -27.44
N LEU A 261 18.07 3.75 -27.94
CA LEU A 261 19.50 3.96 -27.75
C LEU A 261 19.98 4.91 -28.85
N LYS A 262 19.94 6.22 -28.55
CA LYS A 262 20.21 7.27 -29.54
C LYS A 262 21.58 7.11 -30.22
N ASP A 263 22.60 6.78 -29.44
CA ASP A 263 23.98 6.64 -29.94
C ASP A 263 24.16 5.42 -30.84
N GLU A 264 23.28 4.43 -30.74
CA GLU A 264 23.32 3.20 -31.53
C GLU A 264 22.27 3.16 -32.65
N GLY A 265 21.40 4.19 -32.74
CA GLY A 265 20.36 4.27 -33.76
C GLY A 265 19.38 3.09 -33.73
N ARG A 266 19.12 2.51 -32.56
CA ARG A 266 18.24 1.33 -32.42
C ARG A 266 17.48 1.33 -31.09
N ARG A 267 16.45 0.49 -31.01
CA ARG A 267 15.78 0.19 -29.75
C ARG A 267 16.59 -0.83 -28.95
N GLU A 268 16.55 -0.68 -27.63
CA GLU A 268 17.04 -1.64 -26.65
C GLU A 268 16.45 -3.03 -26.93
N ASN A 269 17.26 -4.07 -26.88
CA ASN A 269 16.78 -5.44 -27.01
C ASN A 269 16.24 -5.98 -25.67
N ALA A 270 15.68 -7.18 -25.66
CA ALA A 270 15.06 -7.74 -24.44
C ALA A 270 16.07 -7.99 -23.30
N ALA A 271 17.30 -8.40 -23.62
CA ALA A 271 18.32 -8.69 -22.62
C ALA A 271 18.86 -7.41 -21.97
N GLU A 272 19.10 -6.37 -22.77
CA GLU A 272 19.51 -5.04 -22.31
C GLU A 272 18.44 -4.43 -21.40
N TYR A 273 17.17 -4.48 -21.83
CA TYR A 273 16.02 -4.05 -21.04
C TYR A 273 15.98 -4.75 -19.67
N ARG A 274 16.06 -6.08 -19.68
CA ARG A 274 16.04 -6.87 -18.44
C ARG A 274 17.21 -6.48 -17.53
N ALA A 275 18.41 -6.33 -18.08
CA ALA A 275 19.60 -5.95 -17.32
C ALA A 275 19.47 -4.56 -16.70
N ARG A 276 19.00 -3.57 -17.49
CA ARG A 276 18.78 -2.19 -17.01
C ARG A 276 17.75 -2.13 -15.89
N VAL A 277 16.59 -2.75 -16.09
CA VAL A 277 15.51 -2.76 -15.10
C VAL A 277 15.95 -3.48 -13.83
N LEU A 278 16.55 -4.67 -13.94
CA LEU A 278 17.02 -5.41 -12.77
C LEU A 278 18.10 -4.64 -12.00
N HIS A 279 19.07 -4.05 -12.70
CA HIS A 279 20.14 -3.25 -12.08
C HIS A 279 19.57 -2.05 -11.31
N ASP A 280 18.56 -1.37 -11.86
CA ASP A 280 17.90 -0.26 -11.18
C ASP A 280 17.15 -0.72 -9.92
N LEU A 281 16.33 -1.77 -10.05
CA LEU A 281 15.54 -2.29 -8.93
C LEU A 281 16.42 -2.80 -7.78
N VAL A 282 17.43 -3.62 -8.08
CA VAL A 282 18.40 -4.11 -7.07
C VAL A 282 19.18 -2.95 -6.48
N GLY A 283 19.64 -2.01 -7.31
CA GLY A 283 20.36 -0.83 -6.82
C GLY A 283 19.52 0.02 -5.85
N SER A 284 18.20 0.10 -6.06
CA SER A 284 17.30 0.79 -5.11
C SER A 284 17.20 0.09 -3.76
N VAL A 285 17.16 -1.25 -3.76
CA VAL A 285 17.16 -2.06 -2.52
C VAL A 285 18.49 -1.89 -1.79
N ASP A 286 19.61 -1.99 -2.51
CA ASP A 286 20.95 -1.84 -1.94
C ASP A 286 21.16 -0.45 -1.32
N ASP A 287 20.71 0.61 -1.99
CA ASP A 287 20.82 1.97 -1.47
C ASP A 287 20.04 2.13 -0.16
N ILE A 288 18.84 1.55 -0.04
CA ILE A 288 18.03 1.60 1.21
C ILE A 288 18.70 0.81 2.33
N VAL A 289 19.13 -0.43 2.07
CA VAL A 289 19.76 -1.31 3.07
C VAL A 289 21.10 -0.76 3.55
N ARG A 290 21.91 -0.20 2.64
CA ARG A 290 23.23 0.39 2.98
C ARG A 290 23.11 1.55 3.96
N HIS A 291 21.99 2.27 3.96
CA HIS A 291 21.72 3.38 4.90
C HIS A 291 21.01 2.92 6.19
N GLY A 292 20.94 1.60 6.45
CA GLY A 292 20.49 1.05 7.73
C GLY A 292 18.97 0.89 7.85
N MET A 293 18.22 1.03 6.75
CA MET A 293 16.80 0.71 6.71
C MET A 293 16.59 -0.79 6.42
N PRO A 294 15.45 -1.38 6.84
CA PRO A 294 15.09 -2.74 6.46
C PRO A 294 14.99 -2.92 4.95
N THR A 295 15.20 -4.15 4.47
CA THR A 295 14.95 -4.52 3.08
C THR A 295 13.50 -4.15 2.69
N PRO A 296 13.28 -3.38 1.61
CA PRO A 296 11.95 -3.03 1.15
C PRO A 296 11.11 -4.28 0.85
N SER A 297 9.86 -4.28 1.30
CA SER A 297 8.86 -5.34 1.02
C SER A 297 7.76 -4.86 0.07
N MET A 298 7.76 -3.57 -0.26
CA MET A 298 6.76 -2.94 -1.11
C MET A 298 7.46 -2.08 -2.17
N PHE A 299 6.81 -1.96 -3.32
CA PHE A 299 7.29 -1.14 -4.44
C PHE A 299 6.14 -0.34 -5.04
N ALA A 300 6.33 0.96 -5.27
CA ALA A 300 5.40 1.79 -6.02
C ALA A 300 5.88 1.94 -7.46
N VAL A 301 5.00 1.72 -8.44
CA VAL A 301 5.33 1.83 -9.87
C VAL A 301 5.34 3.31 -10.28
N PRO A 302 6.46 3.86 -10.79
CA PRO A 302 6.51 5.23 -11.31
C PRO A 302 5.39 5.52 -12.31
N PHE A 303 4.73 6.67 -12.14
CA PHE A 303 3.59 7.12 -12.97
C PHE A 303 2.38 6.17 -12.97
N SER A 304 2.42 5.10 -12.18
CA SER A 304 1.56 3.94 -12.37
C SER A 304 1.58 3.38 -13.80
N ASP A 305 2.66 3.61 -14.55
CA ASP A 305 2.84 3.06 -15.90
C ASP A 305 3.16 1.57 -15.76
N GLY A 306 2.09 0.76 -15.66
CA GLY A 306 2.10 -0.69 -15.55
C GLY A 306 1.23 -1.18 -14.38
N PRO A 307 0.45 -2.29 -14.47
CA PRO A 307 0.18 -3.05 -15.66
C PRO A 307 -1.34 -3.37 -15.79
N ALA A 308 -1.98 -2.91 -16.87
CA ALA A 308 -3.32 -3.35 -17.26
C ALA A 308 -3.27 -4.82 -17.70
N GLN A 309 -4.33 -5.60 -17.44
CA GLN A 309 -4.41 -7.00 -17.88
C GLN A 309 -4.26 -7.10 -19.41
N GLN A 310 -3.17 -7.73 -19.90
CA GLN A 310 -3.11 -8.72 -20.99
C GLN A 310 -1.73 -8.74 -21.69
N ASP A 311 -1.41 -9.92 -22.22
CA ASP A 311 -0.29 -10.33 -23.09
C ASP A 311 1.07 -10.69 -22.45
N ALA A 312 1.40 -11.98 -22.55
CA ALA A 312 2.60 -12.63 -22.01
C ALA A 312 3.91 -12.19 -22.72
N ASP A 313 3.83 -11.64 -23.93
CA ASP A 313 4.99 -11.26 -24.76
C ASP A 313 5.34 -9.75 -24.69
N SER A 314 4.67 -8.98 -23.84
CA SER A 314 4.90 -7.53 -23.68
C SER A 314 6.03 -7.20 -22.69
N THR A 315 6.73 -6.07 -22.84
CA THR A 315 7.73 -5.62 -21.86
C THR A 315 7.14 -5.41 -20.46
N ASP A 316 5.84 -5.14 -20.39
CA ASP A 316 5.03 -5.10 -19.17
C ASP A 316 5.02 -6.44 -18.41
N SER A 317 5.01 -7.59 -19.11
CA SER A 317 5.06 -8.92 -18.48
C SER A 317 6.41 -9.18 -17.82
N GLN A 318 7.51 -8.75 -18.45
CA GLN A 318 8.86 -8.87 -17.91
C GLN A 318 9.08 -7.96 -16.69
N ALA A 319 8.64 -6.70 -16.74
CA ALA A 319 8.65 -5.78 -15.60
C ALA A 319 7.92 -6.38 -14.40
N ARG A 320 6.68 -6.85 -14.62
CA ARG A 320 5.86 -7.53 -13.62
C ARG A 320 6.59 -8.71 -12.98
N HIS A 321 7.26 -9.53 -13.77
CA HIS A 321 7.96 -10.70 -13.27
C HIS A 321 9.12 -10.30 -12.34
N LEU A 322 9.98 -9.37 -12.79
CA LEU A 322 11.10 -8.85 -11.97
C LEU A 322 10.60 -8.19 -10.67
N LEU A 323 9.52 -7.41 -10.75
CA LEU A 323 8.93 -6.77 -9.58
C LEU A 323 8.40 -7.80 -8.58
N LYS A 324 7.73 -8.87 -9.05
CA LYS A 324 7.24 -9.95 -8.18
C LYS A 324 8.35 -10.78 -7.56
N GLU A 325 9.49 -10.92 -8.22
CA GLU A 325 10.66 -11.61 -7.65
C GLU A 325 11.30 -10.81 -6.52
N LEU A 326 11.31 -9.48 -6.61
CA LEU A 326 12.01 -8.59 -5.67
C LEU A 326 11.11 -8.06 -4.56
N PHE A 327 9.82 -7.84 -4.84
CA PHE A 327 8.90 -7.17 -3.92
C PHE A 327 7.63 -8.00 -3.73
N PRO A 328 7.32 -8.43 -2.48
CA PRO A 328 6.08 -9.11 -2.16
C PRO A 328 4.81 -8.33 -2.55
N LEU A 329 4.87 -6.99 -2.50
CA LEU A 329 3.74 -6.13 -2.81
C LEU A 329 4.13 -5.03 -3.79
N VAL A 330 3.39 -4.94 -4.89
CA VAL A 330 3.52 -3.86 -5.88
C VAL A 330 2.30 -2.94 -5.77
N MET A 331 2.51 -1.64 -5.90
CA MET A 331 1.49 -0.61 -5.76
C MET A 331 1.38 0.27 -7.00
N THR A 332 0.14 0.64 -7.33
CA THR A 332 -0.21 1.55 -8.44
C THR A 332 -1.43 2.42 -8.04
N ASP A 333 -1.70 3.46 -8.80
CA ASP A 333 -2.67 4.53 -8.50
C ASP A 333 -3.77 4.66 -9.57
N HIS A 334 -4.07 3.61 -10.34
CA HIS A 334 -5.12 3.66 -11.37
C HIS A 334 -6.51 3.75 -10.73
N SER A 335 -7.00 4.98 -10.53
CA SER A 335 -8.02 5.31 -9.53
C SER A 335 -9.45 5.53 -10.04
N SER A 336 -9.99 4.70 -10.95
CA SER A 336 -11.45 4.71 -11.17
C SER A 336 -12.20 3.65 -10.35
N VAL A 337 -11.54 2.54 -10.02
CA VAL A 337 -12.09 1.41 -9.25
C VAL A 337 -10.90 0.71 -8.55
N PRO A 338 -10.26 1.35 -7.55
CA PRO A 338 -9.10 0.74 -6.91
C PRO A 338 -9.51 -0.61 -6.31
N LEU A 339 -8.75 -1.65 -6.66
CA LEU A 339 -8.75 -2.88 -5.88
C LEU A 339 -8.12 -2.52 -4.54
N THR A 340 -8.98 -2.28 -3.55
CA THR A 340 -8.65 -2.13 -2.13
C THR A 340 -7.73 -3.29 -1.70
N ALA A 341 -7.10 -3.22 -0.52
CA ALA A 341 -6.22 -4.26 0.03
C ALA A 341 -6.95 -5.61 0.30
N SER A 342 -7.52 -6.19 -0.76
CA SER A 342 -8.44 -7.31 -0.81
C SER A 342 -7.68 -8.62 -0.87
N ARG A 343 -8.36 -9.74 -0.60
CA ARG A 343 -7.83 -11.10 -0.83
C ARG A 343 -7.34 -11.27 -2.26
N ARG A 344 -8.05 -10.67 -3.22
CA ARG A 344 -7.62 -10.69 -4.62
C ARG A 344 -6.33 -9.92 -4.85
N SER A 345 -6.21 -8.73 -4.26
CA SER A 345 -4.97 -7.94 -4.31
C SER A 345 -3.81 -8.66 -3.64
N ALA A 346 -4.06 -9.33 -2.52
CA ALA A 346 -3.07 -10.18 -1.84
C ALA A 346 -2.55 -11.29 -2.76
N SER A 347 -3.45 -12.07 -3.35
CA SER A 347 -3.10 -13.13 -4.30
C SER A 347 -2.35 -12.62 -5.53
N ALA A 348 -2.73 -11.44 -6.03
CA ALA A 348 -2.08 -10.83 -7.18
C ALA A 348 -0.70 -10.24 -6.87
N GLY A 349 -0.39 -9.97 -5.59
CA GLY A 349 0.75 -9.15 -5.18
C GLY A 349 0.64 -7.69 -5.65
N LEU A 350 -0.58 -7.21 -5.90
CA LEU A 350 -0.84 -5.89 -6.49
C LEU A 350 -1.95 -5.16 -5.73
N VAL A 351 -1.61 -3.99 -5.18
CA VAL A 351 -2.53 -3.15 -4.41
C VAL A 351 -2.75 -1.82 -5.14
N GLN A 352 -4.01 -1.43 -5.33
CA GLN A 352 -4.32 -0.09 -5.83
C GLN A 352 -4.42 0.89 -4.67
N ARG A 353 -3.94 2.10 -4.90
CA ARG A 353 -4.00 3.18 -3.93
C ARG A 353 -4.97 4.28 -4.38
N VAL A 354 -5.43 5.06 -3.42
CA VAL A 354 -6.29 6.23 -3.64
C VAL A 354 -5.41 7.47 -3.61
N GLU A 355 -5.26 8.12 -4.77
CA GLU A 355 -4.51 9.35 -4.92
C GLU A 355 -5.16 10.51 -4.16
N VAL A 356 -4.37 11.23 -3.36
CA VAL A 356 -4.81 12.42 -2.63
C VAL A 356 -4.18 13.67 -3.24
N TYR A 357 -5.01 14.47 -3.89
CA TYR A 357 -4.58 15.69 -4.57
C TYR A 357 -4.60 16.91 -3.63
N ALA A 358 -3.92 17.97 -4.04
CA ALA A 358 -3.82 19.26 -3.35
C ALA A 358 -5.18 19.89 -3.03
N LYS A 359 -6.21 19.59 -3.83
CA LYS A 359 -7.59 20.08 -3.65
C LYS A 359 -8.50 19.11 -2.89
N THR A 360 -8.03 17.90 -2.57
CA THR A 360 -8.82 16.92 -1.82
C THR A 360 -9.10 17.46 -0.42
N THR A 361 -10.37 17.74 -0.12
CA THR A 361 -10.79 18.21 1.21
C THR A 361 -10.78 17.04 2.21
N PRO A 362 -10.77 17.30 3.53
CA PRO A 362 -10.89 16.23 4.51
C PRO A 362 -12.18 15.41 4.35
N ASP A 363 -13.29 16.06 3.98
CA ASP A 363 -14.56 15.37 3.71
C ASP A 363 -14.50 14.49 2.48
N GLN A 364 -13.89 14.96 1.39
CA GLN A 364 -13.71 14.17 0.18
C GLN A 364 -12.80 12.96 0.47
N MET A 365 -11.72 13.16 1.22
CA MET A 365 -10.83 12.06 1.60
C MET A 365 -11.55 10.99 2.43
N LEU A 366 -12.36 11.39 3.42
CA LEU A 366 -13.15 10.43 4.20
C LEU A 366 -14.24 9.73 3.35
N GLU A 367 -14.83 10.43 2.39
CA GLU A 367 -15.74 9.82 1.43
C GLU A 367 -15.01 8.79 0.56
N ASP A 368 -13.82 9.13 0.05
CA ASP A 368 -12.98 8.23 -0.73
C ASP A 368 -12.57 7.00 0.08
N VAL A 369 -12.22 7.17 1.35
CA VAL A 369 -11.99 6.04 2.27
C VAL A 369 -13.27 5.21 2.41
N GLY A 370 -14.41 5.82 2.71
CA GLY A 370 -15.68 5.11 2.88
C GLY A 370 -16.14 4.32 1.65
N ARG A 371 -15.91 4.86 0.45
CA ARG A 371 -16.19 4.20 -0.84
C ARG A 371 -15.27 3.01 -1.11
N ASN A 372 -14.10 2.96 -0.49
CA ASN A 372 -13.07 1.93 -0.69
C ASN A 372 -12.90 0.99 0.51
N VAL A 373 -13.67 1.17 1.58
CA VAL A 373 -13.74 0.20 2.67
C VAL A 373 -14.64 -0.96 2.25
N GLN A 374 -14.17 -2.22 2.36
CA GLN A 374 -15.06 -3.37 2.13
C GLN A 374 -16.16 -3.41 3.17
N VAL A 375 -17.35 -3.81 2.74
CA VAL A 375 -18.50 -4.01 3.62
C VAL A 375 -18.95 -5.47 3.62
N PRO A 376 -19.67 -5.94 4.64
CA PRO A 376 -20.25 -7.29 4.63
C PRO A 376 -21.16 -7.51 3.42
N ALA A 377 -21.29 -8.77 2.97
CA ALA A 377 -22.19 -9.17 1.88
C ALA A 377 -23.66 -9.18 2.31
N ARG A 378 -24.16 -8.01 2.71
CA ARG A 378 -25.51 -7.75 3.21
C ARG A 378 -25.96 -6.37 2.73
N ALA A 379 -27.14 -6.32 2.13
CA ALA A 379 -27.81 -5.07 1.81
C ALA A 379 -29.32 -5.32 1.77
N HIS A 380 -30.07 -4.56 2.57
CA HIS A 380 -31.52 -4.62 2.61
C HIS A 380 -32.09 -3.54 1.71
N ARG A 381 -32.93 -3.93 0.74
CA ARG A 381 -33.56 -3.00 -0.21
C ARG A 381 -32.58 -2.00 -0.86
N PRO A 382 -31.39 -2.41 -1.38
CA PRO A 382 -30.40 -1.49 -1.95
C PRO A 382 -30.91 -0.62 -3.11
N LEU A 383 -32.04 -0.96 -3.75
CA LEU A 383 -32.65 -0.12 -4.80
C LEU A 383 -33.13 1.26 -4.29
N PHE A 384 -33.29 1.43 -2.97
CA PHE A 384 -33.66 2.70 -2.34
C PHE A 384 -32.44 3.57 -1.96
N GLU A 385 -31.23 3.11 -2.27
CA GLU A 385 -29.96 3.78 -2.02
C GLU A 385 -29.24 4.02 -3.36
N PRO A 386 -29.82 4.77 -4.32
CA PRO A 386 -29.26 4.96 -5.66
C PRO A 386 -27.81 5.49 -5.66
N GLU A 387 -27.40 6.22 -4.62
CA GLU A 387 -26.04 6.70 -4.40
C GLU A 387 -25.01 5.56 -4.21
N ASN A 388 -25.45 4.38 -3.78
CA ASN A 388 -24.59 3.20 -3.63
C ASN A 388 -24.41 2.43 -4.95
N TRP A 389 -25.03 2.87 -6.05
CA TRP A 389 -24.96 2.24 -7.36
C TRP A 389 -24.16 3.10 -8.35
N GLY A 390 -23.18 2.48 -9.01
CA GLY A 390 -22.29 3.20 -9.93
C GLY A 390 -21.48 2.27 -10.83
N GLY A 391 -20.34 2.74 -11.32
CA GLY A 391 -19.41 1.95 -12.12
C GLY A 391 -19.02 2.58 -13.46
N ARG A 392 -17.92 2.10 -14.04
CA ARG A 392 -17.26 2.66 -15.25
C ARG A 392 -18.14 2.64 -16.52
N GLN A 393 -19.24 1.87 -16.51
CA GLN A 393 -20.18 1.74 -17.64
C GLN A 393 -21.59 2.27 -17.33
N THR A 394 -21.80 2.91 -16.17
CA THR A 394 -23.08 3.50 -15.79
C THR A 394 -23.28 4.80 -16.58
N ARG A 395 -23.86 4.68 -17.79
CA ARG A 395 -24.13 5.79 -18.71
C ARG A 395 -25.60 6.24 -18.71
N THR A 396 -26.43 5.55 -17.95
CA THR A 396 -27.89 5.72 -17.83
C THR A 396 -28.25 6.15 -16.42
N SER A 397 -29.33 6.92 -16.27
CA SER A 397 -29.92 7.17 -14.95
C SER A 397 -30.32 5.85 -14.26
N PHE A 398 -30.10 5.79 -12.94
CA PHE A 398 -30.46 4.62 -12.13
C PHE A 398 -31.97 4.32 -12.16
N ASP A 399 -32.78 5.35 -12.36
CA ASP A 399 -34.23 5.32 -12.55
C ASP A 399 -34.73 4.29 -13.58
N VAL A 400 -33.89 3.92 -14.56
CA VAL A 400 -34.20 2.88 -15.55
C VAL A 400 -34.49 1.52 -14.90
N PHE A 401 -33.80 1.17 -13.82
CA PHE A 401 -34.03 -0.08 -13.09
C PHE A 401 -35.37 -0.06 -12.32
N LEU A 402 -35.95 1.12 -12.16
CA LEU A 402 -37.25 1.34 -11.53
C LEU A 402 -38.39 1.48 -12.57
N GLY A 403 -38.10 1.25 -13.86
CA GLY A 403 -39.07 1.28 -14.96
C GLY A 403 -39.30 2.64 -15.59
N LYS A 404 -38.49 3.64 -15.26
CA LYS A 404 -38.57 4.97 -15.88
C LYS A 404 -37.70 5.05 -17.14
N ALA A 405 -38.00 5.99 -18.02
CA ALA A 405 -37.15 6.28 -19.17
C ALA A 405 -35.81 6.91 -18.71
N PRO A 406 -34.70 6.68 -19.44
CA PRO A 406 -33.44 7.35 -19.16
C PRO A 406 -33.58 8.87 -19.34
N SER A 407 -32.93 9.65 -18.47
CA SER A 407 -33.00 11.12 -18.49
C SER A 407 -32.08 11.79 -19.54
N THR A 408 -31.29 11.01 -20.28
CA THR A 408 -30.28 11.51 -21.23
C THR A 408 -30.80 11.60 -22.66
N ALA A 409 -30.28 12.56 -23.44
CA ALA A 409 -30.65 12.78 -24.85
C ALA A 409 -30.27 11.62 -25.80
N GLN A 410 -29.23 10.85 -25.45
CA GLN A 410 -29.00 9.55 -26.05
C GLN A 410 -29.98 8.56 -25.41
N THR A 411 -30.68 7.75 -26.22
CA THR A 411 -31.56 6.66 -25.76
C THR A 411 -30.76 5.34 -25.77
N PRO A 412 -29.91 5.08 -24.76
CA PRO A 412 -29.22 3.81 -24.66
C PRO A 412 -30.24 2.69 -24.55
N ARG A 413 -29.99 1.58 -25.25
CA ARG A 413 -30.83 0.38 -25.22
C ARG A 413 -30.46 -0.60 -24.10
N TYR A 414 -29.51 -0.19 -23.26
CA TYR A 414 -28.96 -1.00 -22.20
C TYR A 414 -28.53 -0.11 -21.03
N ALA A 415 -28.80 -0.57 -19.81
CA ALA A 415 -28.42 0.06 -18.56
C ALA A 415 -27.68 -0.96 -17.69
N LYS A 416 -26.64 -0.49 -16.99
CA LYS A 416 -25.87 -1.27 -16.02
C LYS A 416 -25.58 -0.43 -14.79
N ALA A 417 -25.70 -1.03 -13.60
CA ALA A 417 -25.22 -0.44 -12.36
C ALA A 417 -24.60 -1.51 -11.45
N ASP A 418 -23.42 -1.22 -10.91
CA ASP A 418 -22.71 -2.07 -9.96
C ASP A 418 -22.96 -1.55 -8.54
N TYR A 419 -23.32 -2.44 -7.60
CA TYR A 419 -23.53 -2.06 -6.21
C TYR A 419 -22.19 -1.94 -5.49
N ARG A 420 -21.87 -0.74 -5.00
CA ARG A 420 -20.64 -0.41 -4.27
C ARG A 420 -19.41 -1.10 -4.88
N PRO A 421 -19.05 -0.81 -6.14
CA PRO A 421 -18.14 -1.62 -6.96
C PRO A 421 -16.75 -1.83 -6.36
N ASN A 422 -16.34 -0.98 -5.40
CA ASN A 422 -15.08 -1.11 -4.66
C ASN A 422 -15.29 -1.73 -3.27
N SER A 423 -16.43 -1.51 -2.59
CA SER A 423 -16.68 -2.09 -1.26
C SER A 423 -17.20 -3.53 -1.29
N SER A 424 -17.59 -4.02 -2.46
CA SER A 424 -18.16 -5.37 -2.64
C SER A 424 -17.24 -6.32 -3.42
N VAL A 425 -16.00 -5.91 -3.76
CA VAL A 425 -15.13 -6.67 -4.68
C VAL A 425 -14.74 -8.04 -4.15
N ASP A 426 -14.81 -8.21 -2.83
CA ASP A 426 -14.31 -9.39 -2.14
C ASP A 426 -15.40 -10.28 -1.56
N TRP A 427 -16.66 -9.99 -1.87
CA TRP A 427 -17.79 -10.79 -1.43
C TRP A 427 -17.70 -12.23 -1.93
N THR A 428 -17.92 -13.16 -1.01
CA THR A 428 -18.12 -14.59 -1.24
C THR A 428 -19.25 -15.06 -0.33
N ASP A 429 -19.80 -16.25 -0.57
CA ASP A 429 -20.74 -16.90 0.34
C ASP A 429 -21.97 -16.02 0.63
N TYR A 430 -22.65 -15.57 -0.42
CA TYR A 430 -23.82 -14.69 -0.33
C TYR A 430 -24.95 -15.10 -1.28
N SER A 431 -26.16 -14.66 -0.98
CA SER A 431 -27.33 -14.82 -1.82
C SER A 431 -27.89 -13.46 -2.20
N ALA A 432 -28.26 -13.29 -3.47
CA ALA A 432 -28.97 -12.12 -3.97
C ALA A 432 -30.33 -12.56 -4.53
N THR A 433 -31.41 -11.96 -4.03
CA THR A 433 -32.78 -12.27 -4.44
C THR A 433 -33.42 -11.02 -5.03
N ALA A 434 -33.90 -11.10 -6.27
CA ALA A 434 -34.58 -10.02 -6.95
C ALA A 434 -35.94 -10.45 -7.48
N VAL A 435 -36.92 -9.55 -7.43
CA VAL A 435 -38.17 -9.68 -8.17
C VAL A 435 -38.09 -8.79 -9.40
N LEU A 436 -38.06 -9.42 -10.57
CA LEU A 436 -38.04 -8.74 -11.86
C LEU A 436 -39.48 -8.63 -12.39
N GLY A 437 -39.81 -7.53 -13.04
CA GLY A 437 -41.14 -7.27 -13.57
C GLY A 437 -41.12 -6.55 -14.91
N SER A 438 -42.30 -6.42 -15.52
CA SER A 438 -42.50 -5.77 -16.82
C SER A 438 -41.75 -6.46 -17.97
N LEU A 439 -41.55 -7.77 -17.90
CA LEU A 439 -40.93 -8.57 -18.96
C LEU A 439 -41.93 -8.83 -20.10
N SER A 440 -41.48 -8.62 -21.33
CA SER A 440 -42.29 -8.73 -22.55
C SER A 440 -41.60 -9.58 -23.62
N ASP A 441 -42.40 -10.22 -24.47
CA ASP A 441 -41.90 -11.21 -25.44
C ASP A 441 -40.98 -10.56 -26.48
N GLY A 442 -39.72 -10.99 -26.47
CA GLY A 442 -38.68 -10.54 -27.40
C GLY A 442 -38.27 -9.07 -27.26
N ALA A 443 -38.95 -8.27 -26.44
CA ALA A 443 -38.81 -6.81 -26.41
C ALA A 443 -37.83 -6.29 -25.35
N ASN A 444 -37.68 -7.00 -24.23
CA ASN A 444 -36.80 -6.60 -23.14
C ASN A 444 -36.21 -7.77 -22.35
N GLN A 445 -35.21 -7.47 -21.51
CA GLN A 445 -34.58 -8.43 -20.60
C GLN A 445 -34.00 -7.72 -19.38
N ALA A 446 -34.03 -8.39 -18.23
CA ALA A 446 -33.32 -7.97 -17.03
C ALA A 446 -32.28 -9.03 -16.65
N ALA A 447 -31.20 -8.61 -16.01
CA ALA A 447 -30.20 -9.53 -15.54
C ALA A 447 -29.64 -9.16 -14.16
N LEU A 448 -29.51 -10.18 -13.32
CA LEU A 448 -28.82 -10.09 -12.04
C LEU A 448 -27.44 -10.72 -12.21
N GLY A 449 -26.39 -9.91 -12.07
CA GLY A 449 -25.02 -10.37 -12.09
C GLY A 449 -24.43 -10.47 -10.69
N VAL A 450 -23.56 -11.45 -10.52
CA VAL A 450 -22.85 -11.78 -9.27
C VAL A 450 -21.39 -12.07 -9.58
N ARG A 451 -20.53 -12.08 -8.56
CA ARG A 451 -19.07 -12.11 -8.76
C ARG A 451 -18.60 -10.97 -9.68
N THR A 452 -19.29 -9.82 -9.60
CA THR A 452 -18.97 -8.64 -10.41
C THR A 452 -17.54 -8.20 -10.09
N ASN A 453 -16.81 -7.78 -11.13
CA ASN A 453 -15.40 -7.43 -11.09
C ASN A 453 -14.44 -8.61 -10.82
N SER A 454 -14.91 -9.85 -10.70
CA SER A 454 -14.05 -11.03 -10.59
C SER A 454 -13.40 -11.41 -11.93
N LYS A 455 -12.55 -12.45 -11.93
CA LYS A 455 -12.01 -13.03 -13.17
C LYS A 455 -13.02 -13.86 -13.95
N GLU A 456 -14.19 -14.13 -13.37
CA GLU A 456 -15.29 -14.86 -14.00
C GLU A 456 -16.63 -14.33 -13.46
N PRO A 457 -17.04 -13.13 -13.89
CA PRO A 457 -18.32 -12.58 -13.48
C PRO A 457 -19.46 -13.43 -14.05
N MET A 458 -20.46 -13.69 -13.21
CA MET A 458 -21.64 -14.48 -13.59
C MET A 458 -22.83 -13.56 -13.83
N THR A 459 -23.71 -13.91 -14.77
CA THR A 459 -24.91 -13.12 -15.05
C THR A 459 -26.09 -14.04 -15.34
N VAL A 460 -27.18 -13.85 -14.61
CA VAL A 460 -28.44 -14.54 -14.85
C VAL A 460 -29.34 -13.59 -15.64
N VAL A 461 -29.49 -13.85 -16.94
CA VAL A 461 -30.35 -13.09 -17.84
C VAL A 461 -31.74 -13.74 -17.85
N ILE A 462 -32.75 -12.94 -17.59
CA ILE A 462 -34.16 -13.34 -17.58
C ILE A 462 -34.92 -12.57 -18.65
N THR A 463 -35.60 -13.32 -19.50
CA THR A 463 -36.70 -12.83 -20.34
C THR A 463 -38.01 -13.39 -19.82
N ARG A 464 -39.13 -12.99 -20.45
CA ARG A 464 -40.47 -13.46 -20.12
C ARG A 464 -40.64 -14.99 -20.07
N ASN A 465 -39.84 -15.74 -20.84
CA ASN A 465 -40.00 -17.19 -21.02
C ASN A 465 -38.69 -17.97 -21.00
N ARG A 466 -37.57 -17.36 -20.56
CA ARG A 466 -36.26 -18.02 -20.56
C ARG A 466 -35.35 -17.45 -19.49
N ALA A 467 -34.60 -18.36 -18.85
CA ALA A 467 -33.48 -18.04 -18.00
C ALA A 467 -32.17 -18.50 -18.65
N THR A 468 -31.15 -17.67 -18.60
CA THR A 468 -29.81 -17.97 -19.14
C THR A 468 -28.74 -17.58 -18.15
N LEU A 469 -27.85 -18.51 -17.83
CA LEU A 469 -26.67 -18.26 -17.00
C LEU A 469 -25.46 -18.05 -17.93
N LEU A 470 -24.80 -16.91 -17.74
CA LEU A 470 -23.58 -16.53 -18.44
C LEU A 470 -22.38 -16.54 -17.48
N ALA A 471 -21.26 -17.12 -17.89
CA ALA A 471 -19.96 -17.00 -17.24
C ALA A 471 -19.04 -16.17 -18.14
N ASN A 472 -18.53 -15.04 -17.63
CA ASN A 472 -17.72 -14.09 -18.40
C ASN A 472 -18.37 -13.67 -19.74
N GLY A 473 -19.70 -13.56 -19.77
CA GLY A 473 -20.48 -13.23 -20.97
C GLY A 473 -20.83 -14.41 -21.88
N TYR A 474 -20.24 -15.59 -21.67
CA TYR A 474 -20.52 -16.80 -22.45
C TYR A 474 -21.61 -17.64 -21.80
N LYS A 475 -22.55 -18.16 -22.60
CA LYS A 475 -23.64 -19.00 -22.12
C LYS A 475 -23.11 -20.34 -21.61
N VAL A 476 -23.36 -20.64 -20.33
CA VAL A 476 -23.01 -21.92 -19.69
C VAL A 476 -24.23 -22.78 -19.38
N ALA A 477 -25.40 -22.17 -19.18
CA ALA A 477 -26.66 -22.90 -19.01
C ALA A 477 -27.85 -22.06 -19.50
N SER A 478 -28.92 -22.70 -19.96
CA SER A 478 -30.17 -22.03 -20.33
C SER A 478 -31.35 -23.00 -20.19
N GLN A 479 -32.47 -22.53 -19.66
CA GLN A 479 -33.71 -23.30 -19.53
C GLN A 479 -34.92 -22.43 -19.88
N PRO A 480 -35.98 -23.03 -20.47
CA PRO A 480 -37.25 -22.34 -20.67
C PRO A 480 -37.92 -22.03 -19.31
N LEU A 481 -38.77 -21.00 -19.29
CA LEU A 481 -39.62 -20.62 -18.17
C LEU A 481 -41.08 -20.60 -18.63
N ASP A 482 -41.99 -20.83 -17.69
CA ASP A 482 -43.40 -20.50 -17.89
C ASP A 482 -43.53 -19.00 -18.21
N PRO A 483 -44.18 -18.59 -19.32
CA PRO A 483 -44.24 -17.19 -19.71
C PRO A 483 -44.89 -16.30 -18.64
N LYS A 484 -44.13 -15.38 -18.03
CA LYS A 484 -44.63 -14.41 -17.05
C LYS A 484 -44.01 -13.04 -17.27
N SER A 485 -44.77 -11.99 -16.95
CA SER A 485 -44.20 -10.63 -16.92
C SER A 485 -43.24 -10.43 -15.75
N ASP A 486 -43.38 -11.26 -14.71
CA ASP A 486 -42.69 -11.12 -13.44
C ASP A 486 -42.07 -12.46 -13.04
N HIS A 487 -40.81 -12.44 -12.62
CA HIS A 487 -40.06 -13.61 -12.15
C HIS A 487 -39.27 -13.28 -10.89
N THR A 488 -39.19 -14.23 -9.97
CA THR A 488 -38.31 -14.15 -8.81
C THR A 488 -37.01 -14.89 -9.12
N VAL A 489 -35.87 -14.20 -8.95
CA VAL A 489 -34.54 -14.75 -9.19
C VAL A 489 -33.76 -14.75 -7.90
N THR A 490 -33.32 -15.92 -7.44
CA THR A 490 -32.40 -16.07 -6.31
C THR A 490 -31.08 -16.64 -6.79
N VAL A 491 -29.98 -15.92 -6.62
CA VAL A 491 -28.63 -16.38 -6.99
C VAL A 491 -27.81 -16.59 -5.72
N ARG A 492 -27.42 -17.85 -5.48
CA ARG A 492 -26.50 -18.24 -4.41
C ARG A 492 -25.07 -18.34 -4.96
N VAL A 493 -24.16 -17.68 -4.28
CA VAL A 493 -22.74 -17.57 -4.62
C VAL A 493 -21.93 -18.23 -3.52
N GLY A 494 -21.39 -19.42 -3.78
CA GLY A 494 -20.46 -20.09 -2.87
C GLY A 494 -19.01 -19.67 -3.13
N ARG A 495 -18.04 -20.51 -2.74
CA ARG A 495 -16.62 -20.27 -3.05
C ARG A 495 -16.31 -20.41 -4.54
N ASP A 496 -16.71 -21.52 -5.15
CA ASP A 496 -16.46 -21.89 -6.55
C ASP A 496 -17.75 -22.04 -7.38
N THR A 497 -18.87 -22.25 -6.70
CA THR A 497 -20.15 -22.58 -7.32
C THR A 497 -21.07 -21.35 -7.36
N THR A 498 -21.82 -21.20 -8.45
CA THR A 498 -22.90 -20.22 -8.58
C THR A 498 -24.17 -20.94 -8.99
N THR A 499 -25.24 -20.78 -8.22
CA THR A 499 -26.54 -21.42 -8.48
C THR A 499 -27.64 -20.36 -8.54
N ALA A 500 -28.42 -20.36 -9.62
CA ALA A 500 -29.60 -19.52 -9.77
C ALA A 500 -30.88 -20.36 -9.69
N TYR A 501 -31.83 -19.89 -8.90
CA TYR A 501 -33.19 -20.41 -8.80
C TYR A 501 -34.16 -19.37 -9.36
N ILE A 502 -34.98 -19.78 -10.32
CA ILE A 502 -36.00 -18.93 -10.94
C ILE A 502 -37.37 -19.46 -10.56
N ASP A 503 -38.19 -18.60 -9.96
CA ASP A 503 -39.51 -18.91 -9.39
C ASP A 503 -39.50 -20.12 -8.43
N GLY A 504 -38.35 -20.36 -7.79
CA GLY A 504 -38.13 -21.49 -6.88
C GLY A 504 -38.09 -22.88 -7.54
N ARG A 505 -38.28 -22.98 -8.87
CA ARG A 505 -38.42 -24.26 -9.59
C ARG A 505 -37.26 -24.53 -10.54
N VAL A 506 -36.90 -23.53 -11.34
CA VAL A 506 -35.88 -23.69 -12.39
C VAL A 506 -34.50 -23.43 -11.79
N LYS A 507 -33.59 -24.40 -11.92
CA LYS A 507 -32.24 -24.35 -11.37
C LYS A 507 -31.19 -24.31 -12.48
N LEU A 508 -30.36 -23.27 -12.48
CA LEU A 508 -29.16 -23.16 -13.30
C LEU A 508 -27.94 -23.18 -12.37
N SER A 509 -26.88 -23.91 -12.72
CA SER A 509 -25.68 -23.99 -11.89
C SER A 509 -24.42 -23.98 -12.74
N HIS A 510 -23.35 -23.44 -12.18
CA HIS A 510 -22.02 -23.43 -12.75
C HIS A 510 -20.98 -23.59 -11.65
N VAL A 511 -19.99 -24.45 -11.86
CA VAL A 511 -18.84 -24.64 -10.98
C VAL A 511 -17.63 -24.11 -11.75
N SER A 512 -16.97 -23.09 -11.21
CA SER A 512 -15.76 -22.54 -11.83
C SER A 512 -14.56 -23.44 -11.54
N ASN A 513 -13.66 -23.54 -12.51
CA ASN A 513 -12.35 -24.19 -12.35
C ASN A 513 -11.25 -23.21 -11.92
N ARG A 514 -11.60 -21.94 -11.67
CA ARG A 514 -10.63 -20.93 -11.22
C ARG A 514 -10.39 -21.03 -9.70
N PRO A 515 -9.22 -20.59 -9.24
CA PRO A 515 -8.97 -20.38 -7.82
C PRO A 515 -10.00 -19.46 -7.15
N SER A 516 -10.39 -19.77 -5.91
CA SER A 516 -11.50 -19.08 -5.20
C SER A 516 -11.24 -17.60 -4.92
N ASP A 517 -9.98 -17.21 -4.74
CA ASP A 517 -9.51 -15.83 -4.60
C ASP A 517 -9.71 -14.97 -5.88
N GLN A 518 -9.85 -15.62 -7.04
CA GLN A 518 -10.17 -14.97 -8.31
C GLN A 518 -11.68 -14.84 -8.55
N LEU A 519 -12.50 -15.47 -7.71
CA LEU A 519 -13.94 -15.60 -7.89
C LEU A 519 -14.76 -14.74 -6.91
N SER A 520 -14.12 -14.07 -5.95
CA SER A 520 -14.77 -13.07 -5.10
C SER A 520 -15.35 -11.94 -5.95
N GLY A 521 -16.46 -11.32 -5.55
CA GLY A 521 -17.01 -10.19 -6.30
C GLY A 521 -18.42 -9.81 -5.88
N GLY A 522 -18.78 -8.58 -6.20
CA GLY A 522 -20.05 -7.98 -5.80
C GLY A 522 -21.21 -8.34 -6.71
N ILE A 523 -22.23 -7.47 -6.71
CA ILE A 523 -23.42 -7.63 -7.57
C ILE A 523 -23.51 -6.51 -8.62
N THR A 524 -24.19 -6.81 -9.71
CA THR A 524 -24.54 -5.86 -10.76
C THR A 524 -25.97 -6.09 -11.21
N ILE A 525 -26.68 -5.02 -11.55
CA ILE A 525 -27.98 -5.11 -12.21
C ILE A 525 -27.88 -4.57 -13.62
N ARG A 526 -28.60 -5.23 -14.53
CA ARG A 526 -28.62 -4.89 -15.95
C ARG A 526 -30.04 -4.93 -16.46
N SER A 527 -30.39 -3.97 -17.31
CA SER A 527 -31.65 -3.94 -18.03
C SER A 527 -31.36 -3.65 -19.50
N GLY A 528 -32.14 -4.23 -20.39
CA GLY A 528 -32.00 -3.98 -21.83
C GLY A 528 -33.33 -4.05 -22.55
N ILE A 529 -33.43 -3.28 -23.63
CA ILE A 529 -34.55 -3.25 -24.56
C ILE A 529 -34.03 -3.47 -25.98
N ASN A 530 -34.77 -4.19 -26.82
CA ASN A 530 -34.30 -4.47 -28.18
C ASN A 530 -34.47 -3.26 -29.14
N LYS A 531 -35.45 -2.40 -28.88
CA LYS A 531 -35.84 -1.23 -29.67
C LYS A 531 -36.10 -0.03 -28.75
N ALA A 532 -35.77 1.17 -29.21
CA ALA A 532 -36.07 2.40 -28.47
C ALA A 532 -37.59 2.57 -28.29
N GLY A 533 -38.02 3.10 -27.15
CA GLY A 533 -39.44 3.26 -26.81
C GLY A 533 -40.10 2.03 -26.18
N ASN A 534 -39.47 0.85 -26.25
CA ASN A 534 -39.97 -0.31 -25.52
C ASN A 534 -39.94 -0.07 -24.01
N GLN A 535 -40.87 -0.72 -23.31
CA GLN A 535 -40.92 -0.70 -21.86
C GLN A 535 -39.65 -1.33 -21.26
N TRP A 536 -39.02 -0.61 -20.34
CA TRP A 536 -37.90 -1.14 -19.57
C TRP A 536 -38.40 -2.13 -18.51
N PRO A 537 -37.65 -3.22 -18.26
CA PRO A 537 -37.94 -4.12 -17.17
C PRO A 537 -37.58 -3.46 -15.83
N VAL A 538 -38.30 -3.87 -14.78
CA VAL A 538 -38.23 -3.26 -13.45
C VAL A 538 -37.66 -4.26 -12.45
N PHE A 539 -36.76 -3.80 -11.59
CA PHE A 539 -36.41 -4.48 -10.35
C PHE A 539 -37.39 -4.00 -9.27
N ARG A 540 -38.40 -4.81 -8.95
CA ARG A 540 -39.41 -4.48 -7.92
C ARG A 540 -38.84 -4.57 -6.52
N SER A 541 -37.93 -5.53 -6.31
CA SER A 541 -37.17 -5.69 -5.08
C SER A 541 -35.81 -6.30 -5.39
N LEU A 542 -34.87 -6.08 -4.47
CA LEU A 542 -33.59 -6.75 -4.42
C LEU A 542 -33.20 -6.82 -2.95
N ASP A 543 -32.69 -7.96 -2.51
CA ASP A 543 -32.12 -8.15 -1.18
C ASP A 543 -30.87 -9.02 -1.28
N ILE A 544 -29.86 -8.70 -0.46
CA ILE A 544 -28.59 -9.41 -0.40
C ILE A 544 -28.38 -9.87 1.04
N SER A 545 -28.10 -11.14 1.21
CA SER A 545 -27.86 -11.74 2.52
C SER A 545 -26.65 -12.67 2.49
N PRO A 546 -25.85 -12.71 3.56
CA PRO A 546 -24.79 -13.72 3.67
C PRO A 546 -25.41 -15.12 3.73
N ILE A 547 -24.72 -16.09 3.16
CA ILE A 547 -25.01 -17.50 3.37
C ILE A 547 -24.22 -17.90 4.61
N GLU A 548 -24.92 -18.11 5.73
CA GLU A 548 -24.27 -18.62 6.94
C GLU A 548 -23.79 -20.06 6.67
N ASP A 549 -22.47 -20.23 6.69
CA ASP A 549 -21.85 -21.56 6.68
C ASP A 549 -22.04 -22.16 8.07
N ALA A 550 -23.01 -23.07 8.24
CA ALA A 550 -23.30 -23.73 9.51
C ALA A 550 -22.08 -24.47 10.10
N SER A 551 -21.04 -24.70 9.29
CA SER A 551 -19.77 -25.32 9.68
C SER A 551 -18.79 -24.39 10.42
N ARG A 552 -19.04 -23.07 10.47
CA ARG A 552 -18.15 -22.08 11.12
C ARG A 552 -18.51 -21.73 12.57
N ARG A 553 -19.49 -22.43 13.18
CA ARG A 553 -19.85 -22.29 14.61
C ARG A 553 -19.13 -23.29 15.52
N GLY A 554 -18.01 -23.87 15.07
CA GLY A 554 -17.21 -24.85 15.80
C GLY A 554 -15.93 -24.26 16.35
#